data_AF-A0A662CNK2-F1
#
_entry.id   AF-A0A662CNK2-F1
#
_cell.length_a   1.000
_cell.length_b   1.000
_cell.length_c   1.000
_cell.angle_alpha   90.00
_cell.angle_beta   90.00
_cell.angle_gamma   90.00
#
_symmetry.space_group_name_H-M   'P 1'
#
loop_
_entity.id
_entity.type
_entity.pdbx_description
1 polymer ?
#
loop_
_entity_poly.entity_id
_entity_poly.type
_entity_poly.pdbx_seq_one_letter_code
_entity_poly.pdbx_strand_id
1 'polypeptide(L)'
;MKEKVRIEDLLTIAFCGIMALLTVSHREKIPNWVIHTFIDLLTALIGFLIPWITASKKDSFSFHLRHWYVIIVVPLNFMNLKGVIHGINPNNYDPLLIHIDHMLFGVNPTQWLQKWINPWLTEYLQWAYMSYFFIPIILGLTLYKKKNYRGFRISTTIILIAFYLSYLGYLVVPAIGPRFTLPHDIPLKGVFLTDQLKALLNFLEPTPHDCFPSGHTAVAMVCLFLASRFSKRLYWIYLVLVSGLILSTVYHRYHYVIDIIAGILLALISWWAGNALFSWWERGTTDHGE
;
A
#
# COMPACT_ATOMS: atom_id res chain seq x y z
N MET A 1 10.13 -10.86 -24.90
CA MET A 1 9.52 -9.94 -23.89
C MET A 1 9.90 -10.32 -22.46
N LYS A 2 9.66 -11.58 -22.04
CA LYS A 2 9.96 -12.06 -20.67
C LYS A 2 11.43 -11.95 -20.23
N GLU A 3 12.38 -12.03 -21.15
CA GLU A 3 13.82 -11.85 -20.82
C GLU A 3 14.16 -10.43 -20.35
N LYS A 4 13.40 -9.44 -20.84
CA LYS A 4 13.66 -8.01 -20.56
C LYS A 4 12.73 -7.48 -19.46
N VAL A 5 11.45 -7.80 -19.56
CA VAL A 5 10.39 -7.34 -18.66
C VAL A 5 10.18 -8.37 -17.55
N ARG A 6 10.26 -7.92 -16.29
CA ARG A 6 10.03 -8.75 -15.10
C ARG A 6 8.57 -8.70 -14.70
N ILE A 7 8.16 -9.61 -13.81
CA ILE A 7 6.76 -9.68 -13.37
C ILE A 7 6.33 -8.43 -12.60
N GLU A 8 7.22 -7.86 -11.79
CA GLU A 8 7.00 -6.59 -11.09
C GLU A 8 6.72 -5.43 -12.07
N ASP A 9 7.42 -5.39 -13.20
CA ASP A 9 7.24 -4.38 -14.24
C ASP A 9 5.87 -4.54 -14.92
N LEU A 10 5.49 -5.79 -15.25
CA LEU A 10 4.21 -6.10 -15.87
C LEU A 10 3.03 -5.76 -14.95
N LEU A 11 3.15 -6.01 -13.64
CA LEU A 11 2.13 -5.63 -12.67
C LEU A 11 1.87 -4.12 -12.68
N THR A 12 2.93 -3.31 -12.72
CA THR A 12 2.82 -1.85 -12.82
C THR A 12 2.16 -1.43 -14.11
N ILE A 13 2.59 -1.98 -15.26
CA ILE A 13 1.99 -1.67 -16.57
C ILE A 13 0.50 -2.03 -16.60
N ALA A 14 0.16 -3.22 -16.11
CA ALA A 14 -1.21 -3.70 -16.07
C ALA A 14 -2.10 -2.83 -15.17
N PHE A 15 -1.62 -2.48 -13.97
CA PHE A 15 -2.33 -1.59 -13.06
C PHE A 15 -2.58 -0.21 -13.71
N CYS A 16 -1.55 0.41 -14.27
CA CYS A 16 -1.68 1.70 -14.95
C CYS A 16 -2.64 1.61 -16.17
N GLY A 17 -2.61 0.52 -16.93
CA GLY A 17 -3.55 0.28 -18.02
C GLY A 17 -5.01 0.19 -17.54
N ILE A 18 -5.26 -0.53 -16.44
CA ILE A 18 -6.59 -0.61 -15.81
C ILE A 18 -7.04 0.79 -15.36
N MET A 19 -6.18 1.54 -14.67
CA MET A 19 -6.49 2.89 -14.21
C MET A 19 -6.80 3.87 -15.35
N ALA A 20 -5.99 3.83 -16.43
CA ALA A 20 -6.22 4.64 -17.62
C ALA A 20 -7.58 4.31 -18.26
N LEU A 21 -7.90 3.01 -18.40
CA LEU A 21 -9.19 2.57 -18.96
C LEU A 21 -10.37 3.00 -18.09
N LEU A 22 -10.29 2.82 -16.77
CA LEU A 22 -11.33 3.24 -15.84
C LEU A 22 -11.54 4.76 -15.89
N THR A 23 -10.44 5.53 -15.93
CA THR A 23 -10.46 6.99 -16.01
C THR A 23 -11.11 7.48 -17.30
N VAL A 24 -10.74 6.92 -18.45
CA VAL A 24 -11.34 7.27 -19.75
C VAL A 24 -12.83 6.87 -19.83
N SER A 25 -13.18 5.74 -19.22
CA SER A 25 -14.58 5.24 -19.19
C SER A 25 -15.49 6.13 -18.34
N HIS A 26 -14.93 6.79 -17.32
CA HIS A 26 -15.65 7.71 -16.42
C HIS A 26 -15.27 9.18 -16.67
N ARG A 27 -14.77 9.52 -17.87
CA ARG A 27 -14.23 10.86 -18.20
C ARG A 27 -15.18 12.02 -17.94
N GLU A 28 -16.49 11.79 -18.02
CA GLU A 28 -17.52 12.81 -17.78
C GLU A 28 -17.64 13.17 -16.29
N LYS A 29 -17.21 12.28 -15.39
CA LYS A 29 -17.31 12.43 -13.93
C LYS A 29 -15.96 12.74 -13.27
N ILE A 30 -14.85 12.63 -14.01
CA ILE A 30 -13.49 12.82 -13.51
C ILE A 30 -12.95 14.16 -14.01
N PRO A 31 -12.80 15.17 -13.15
CA PRO A 31 -12.11 16.40 -13.49
C PRO A 31 -10.67 16.10 -13.93
N ASN A 32 -10.18 16.82 -14.94
CA ASN A 32 -8.82 16.64 -15.46
C ASN A 32 -8.47 15.19 -15.85
N TRP A 33 -9.45 14.39 -16.29
CA TRP A 33 -9.24 12.99 -16.68
C TRP A 33 -8.09 12.79 -17.66
N VAL A 34 -7.83 13.76 -18.55
CA VAL A 34 -6.69 13.73 -19.49
C VAL A 34 -5.35 13.69 -18.74
N ILE A 35 -5.21 14.47 -17.68
CA ILE A 35 -3.98 14.50 -16.85
C ILE A 35 -3.81 13.17 -16.14
N HIS A 36 -4.86 12.65 -15.51
CA HIS A 36 -4.83 11.36 -14.82
C HIS A 36 -4.46 10.21 -15.76
N THR A 37 -5.12 10.12 -16.91
CA THR A 37 -4.80 9.13 -17.96
C THR A 37 -3.38 9.30 -18.49
N PHE A 38 -2.92 10.54 -18.71
CA PHE A 38 -1.55 10.79 -19.16
C PHE A 38 -0.52 10.31 -18.14
N ILE A 39 -0.73 10.56 -16.85
CA ILE A 39 0.14 10.07 -15.77
C ILE A 39 0.19 8.55 -15.77
N ASP A 40 -0.95 7.88 -15.90
CA ASP A 40 -1.01 6.41 -15.94
C ASP A 40 -0.29 5.85 -17.18
N LEU A 41 -0.54 6.42 -18.37
CA LEU A 41 0.11 5.99 -19.61
C LEU A 41 1.62 6.27 -19.61
N LEU A 42 2.05 7.41 -19.09
CA LEU A 42 3.46 7.74 -18.93
C LEU A 42 4.14 6.76 -17.97
N THR A 43 3.47 6.42 -16.86
CA THR A 43 3.99 5.47 -15.89
C THR A 43 4.07 4.06 -16.47
N ALA A 44 3.07 3.62 -17.23
CA ALA A 44 3.10 2.36 -17.97
C ALA A 44 4.24 2.35 -18.99
N LEU A 45 4.45 3.45 -19.71
CA LEU A 45 5.54 3.60 -20.66
C LEU A 45 6.90 3.51 -19.97
N ILE A 46 7.09 4.19 -18.83
CA ILE A 46 8.31 4.08 -18.00
C ILE A 46 8.50 2.63 -17.54
N GLY A 47 7.43 1.98 -17.08
CA GLY A 47 7.39 0.57 -16.69
C GLY A 47 7.83 -0.39 -17.79
N PHE A 48 7.61 -0.04 -19.06
CA PHE A 48 8.06 -0.82 -20.21
C PHE A 48 9.48 -0.44 -20.68
N LEU A 49 9.77 0.85 -20.81
CA LEU A 49 11.01 1.36 -21.38
C LEU A 49 12.22 1.13 -20.47
N ILE A 50 12.09 1.32 -19.15
CA ILE A 50 13.21 1.12 -18.23
C ILE A 50 13.73 -0.32 -18.32
N PRO A 51 12.91 -1.38 -18.15
CA PRO A 51 13.37 -2.75 -18.31
C PRO A 51 13.91 -3.03 -19.71
N TRP A 52 13.26 -2.50 -20.75
CA TRP A 52 13.67 -2.75 -22.14
C TRP A 52 15.07 -2.20 -22.46
N ILE A 53 15.36 -0.98 -22.01
CA ILE A 53 16.64 -0.29 -22.23
C ILE A 53 17.74 -0.83 -21.32
N THR A 54 17.40 -1.15 -20.07
CA THR A 54 18.40 -1.58 -19.07
C THR A 54 18.75 -3.06 -19.18
N ALA A 55 17.89 -3.90 -19.76
CA ALA A 55 18.11 -5.35 -19.83
C ALA A 55 19.38 -5.77 -20.59
N SER A 56 19.79 -5.02 -21.62
CA SER A 56 21.00 -5.31 -22.39
C SER A 56 22.26 -4.62 -21.86
N LYS A 57 22.13 -3.75 -20.85
CA LYS A 57 23.25 -2.97 -20.30
C LYS A 57 23.89 -3.68 -19.11
N LYS A 58 25.22 -3.61 -19.04
CA LYS A 58 26.03 -4.23 -17.96
C LYS A 58 26.54 -3.21 -16.92
N ASP A 59 26.15 -1.94 -17.04
CA ASP A 59 26.59 -0.89 -16.13
C ASP A 59 25.83 -0.90 -14.80
N SER A 60 26.46 -0.32 -13.77
CA SER A 60 25.91 -0.27 -12.41
C SER A 60 24.59 0.52 -12.34
N PHE A 61 24.50 1.65 -13.05
CA PHE A 61 23.31 2.50 -13.00
C PHE A 61 22.07 1.77 -13.51
N SER A 62 22.17 1.11 -14.67
CA SER A 62 21.10 0.30 -15.25
C SER A 62 20.67 -0.84 -14.31
N PHE A 63 21.63 -1.48 -13.63
CA PHE A 63 21.35 -2.52 -12.64
C PHE A 63 20.55 -1.97 -11.46
N HIS A 64 20.98 -0.87 -10.84
CA HIS A 64 20.27 -0.26 -9.71
C HIS A 64 18.89 0.26 -10.12
N LEU A 65 18.79 0.96 -11.25
CA LEU A 65 17.54 1.51 -11.75
C LEU A 65 16.47 0.42 -11.89
N ARG A 66 16.81 -0.73 -12.49
CA ARG A 66 15.89 -1.85 -12.71
C ARG A 66 15.34 -2.48 -11.43
N HIS A 67 15.98 -2.29 -10.27
CA HIS A 67 15.49 -2.82 -8.99
C HIS A 67 14.65 -1.80 -8.22
N TRP A 68 14.97 -0.51 -8.34
CA TRP A 68 14.39 0.51 -7.45
C TRP A 68 13.32 1.37 -8.09
N TYR A 69 13.23 1.46 -9.42
CA TYR A 69 12.30 2.37 -10.07
C TYR A 69 10.84 2.08 -9.72
N VAL A 70 10.45 0.81 -9.61
CA VAL A 70 9.05 0.42 -9.32
C VAL A 70 8.63 0.89 -7.93
N ILE A 71 9.56 0.97 -6.97
CA ILE A 71 9.28 1.49 -5.62
C ILE A 71 8.95 2.98 -5.67
N ILE A 72 9.58 3.75 -6.56
CA ILE A 72 9.30 5.18 -6.77
C ILE A 72 7.96 5.38 -7.47
N VAL A 73 7.56 4.46 -8.34
CA VAL A 73 6.29 4.51 -9.07
C VAL A 73 5.08 4.32 -8.14
N VAL A 74 5.19 3.53 -7.07
CA VAL A 74 4.06 3.24 -6.17
C VAL A 74 3.45 4.51 -5.55
N PRO A 75 4.23 5.44 -4.95
CA PRO A 75 3.71 6.73 -4.49
C PRO A 75 3.08 7.58 -5.60
N LEU A 76 3.66 7.58 -6.81
CA LEU A 76 3.10 8.35 -7.93
C LEU A 76 1.70 7.84 -8.31
N ASN A 77 1.54 6.51 -8.38
CA ASN A 77 0.25 5.88 -8.63
C ASN A 77 -0.77 6.22 -7.53
N PHE A 78 -0.34 6.20 -6.26
CA PHE A 78 -1.21 6.55 -5.15
C PHE A 78 -1.69 8.00 -5.21
N MET A 79 -0.78 8.94 -5.49
CA MET A 79 -1.12 10.36 -5.64
C MET A 79 -2.14 10.59 -6.77
N ASN A 80 -2.05 9.80 -7.85
CA ASN A 80 -2.99 9.87 -8.97
C ASN A 80 -4.43 9.45 -8.57
N LEU A 81 -4.58 8.54 -7.59
CA LEU A 81 -5.89 8.01 -7.16
C LEU A 81 -6.84 9.09 -6.63
N LYS A 82 -6.31 10.09 -5.93
CA LYS A 82 -7.12 11.13 -5.26
C LYS A 82 -8.16 11.76 -6.19
N GLY A 83 -7.79 12.01 -7.45
CA GLY A 83 -8.65 12.68 -8.42
C GLY A 83 -9.64 11.75 -9.13
N VAL A 84 -9.48 10.44 -9.01
CA VAL A 84 -10.26 9.45 -9.78
C VAL A 84 -11.24 8.63 -8.96
N ILE A 85 -11.00 8.41 -7.65
CA ILE A 85 -11.83 7.54 -6.80
C ILE A 85 -13.32 7.93 -6.88
N HIS A 86 -13.64 9.19 -6.57
CA HIS A 86 -15.04 9.64 -6.52
C HIS A 86 -15.72 9.68 -7.90
N GLY A 87 -14.96 9.95 -8.97
CA GLY A 87 -15.50 9.95 -10.32
C GLY A 87 -15.83 8.55 -10.84
N ILE A 88 -15.09 7.53 -10.38
CA ILE A 88 -15.37 6.11 -10.67
C ILE A 88 -16.52 5.60 -9.80
N ASN A 89 -16.47 5.86 -8.48
CA ASN A 89 -17.46 5.41 -7.53
C ASN A 89 -17.81 6.54 -6.55
N PRO A 90 -18.96 7.22 -6.72
CA PRO A 90 -19.33 8.36 -5.90
C PRO A 90 -19.98 7.97 -4.57
N ASN A 91 -20.22 6.68 -4.32
CA ASN A 91 -20.91 6.21 -3.13
C ASN A 91 -20.07 6.42 -1.87
N ASN A 92 -20.74 6.51 -0.72
CA ASN A 92 -20.09 6.53 0.59
C ASN A 92 -20.37 5.22 1.32
N TYR A 93 -19.33 4.42 1.57
CA TYR A 93 -19.45 3.14 2.27
C TYR A 93 -19.20 3.22 3.78
N ASP A 94 -18.84 4.38 4.34
CA ASP A 94 -18.64 4.55 5.78
C ASP A 94 -19.83 4.05 6.62
N PRO A 95 -21.12 4.33 6.30
CA PRO A 95 -22.24 3.82 7.08
C PRO A 95 -22.30 2.29 7.14
N LEU A 96 -21.94 1.61 6.04
CA LEU A 96 -21.87 0.15 6.00
C LEU A 96 -20.74 -0.37 6.90
N LEU A 97 -19.55 0.23 6.82
CA LEU A 97 -18.40 -0.18 7.61
C LEU A 97 -18.63 0.04 9.12
N ILE A 98 -19.24 1.17 9.49
CA ILE A 98 -19.68 1.45 10.86
C ILE A 98 -20.67 0.39 11.34
N HIS A 99 -21.65 0.03 10.51
CA HIS A 99 -22.65 -0.98 10.87
C HIS A 99 -21.99 -2.35 11.10
N ILE A 100 -21.05 -2.77 10.23
CA ILE A 100 -20.33 -4.04 10.40
C ILE A 100 -19.52 -4.03 11.69
N ASP A 101 -18.76 -2.96 11.98
CA ASP A 101 -18.01 -2.84 13.22
C ASP A 101 -18.93 -2.93 14.45
N HIS A 102 -20.06 -2.22 14.43
CA HIS A 102 -21.03 -2.28 15.51
C HIS A 102 -21.68 -3.67 15.65
N MET A 103 -21.93 -4.38 14.56
CA MET A 103 -22.42 -5.77 14.60
C MET A 103 -21.40 -6.72 15.23
N LEU A 104 -20.11 -6.55 14.91
CA LEU A 104 -19.03 -7.42 15.39
C LEU A 104 -18.71 -7.20 16.87
N PHE A 105 -18.76 -5.95 17.35
CA PHE A 105 -18.28 -5.57 18.68
C PHE A 105 -19.38 -5.08 19.63
N GLY A 106 -20.60 -4.87 19.15
CA GLY A 106 -21.71 -4.29 19.92
C GLY A 106 -21.52 -2.80 20.26
N VAL A 107 -20.42 -2.20 19.83
CA VAL A 107 -20.03 -0.79 20.02
C VAL A 107 -19.21 -0.33 18.81
N ASN A 108 -19.03 0.98 18.63
CA ASN A 108 -18.04 1.50 17.68
C ASN A 108 -16.63 1.44 18.30
N PRO A 109 -15.69 0.63 17.79
CA PRO A 109 -14.39 0.39 18.44
C PRO A 109 -13.57 1.66 18.66
N THR A 110 -13.57 2.59 17.71
CA THR A 110 -12.81 3.86 17.82
C THR A 110 -13.35 4.79 18.92
N GLN A 111 -14.68 4.77 19.16
CA GLN A 111 -15.30 5.51 20.25
C GLN A 111 -15.07 4.81 21.60
N TRP A 112 -15.14 3.48 21.64
CA TRP A 112 -14.88 2.69 22.85
C TRP A 112 -13.43 2.81 23.33
N LEU A 113 -12.47 2.90 22.41
CA LEU A 113 -11.06 3.08 22.74
C LEU A 113 -10.74 4.43 23.40
N GLN A 114 -11.65 5.41 23.35
CA GLN A 114 -11.40 6.74 23.93
C GLN A 114 -11.02 6.69 25.41
N LYS A 115 -11.57 5.74 26.18
CA LYS A 115 -11.25 5.55 27.60
C LYS A 115 -9.78 5.21 27.89
N TRP A 116 -9.02 4.81 26.87
CA TRP A 116 -7.60 4.49 26.95
C TRP A 116 -6.71 5.60 26.39
N ILE A 117 -7.28 6.74 25.99
CA ILE A 117 -6.49 7.83 25.42
C ILE A 117 -5.59 8.44 26.49
N ASN A 118 -4.30 8.45 26.21
CA ASN A 118 -3.27 9.10 27.01
C ASN A 118 -2.21 9.73 26.08
N PRO A 119 -1.68 10.92 26.38
CA PRO A 119 -0.66 11.57 25.55
C PRO A 119 0.55 10.71 25.17
N TRP A 120 1.07 9.89 26.09
CA TRP A 120 2.22 9.02 25.83
C TRP A 120 1.89 7.88 24.87
N LEU A 121 0.71 7.29 25.03
CA LEU A 121 0.24 6.23 24.14
C LEU A 121 -0.05 6.79 22.74
N THR A 122 -0.67 7.97 22.66
CA THR A 122 -0.89 8.68 21.40
C THR A 122 0.42 8.93 20.68
N GLU A 123 1.43 9.44 21.38
CA GLU A 123 2.76 9.68 20.81
C GLU A 123 3.38 8.40 20.27
N TYR A 124 3.48 7.37 21.10
CA TYR A 124 4.05 6.09 20.70
C TYR A 124 3.33 5.48 19.47
N LEU A 125 1.99 5.46 19.50
CA LEU A 125 1.21 4.89 18.41
C LEU A 125 1.31 5.72 17.13
N GLN A 126 1.48 7.04 17.22
CA GLN A 126 1.71 7.87 16.02
C GLN A 126 3.06 7.53 15.39
N TRP A 127 4.12 7.34 16.19
CA TRP A 127 5.41 6.86 15.70
C TRP A 127 5.32 5.47 15.07
N ALA A 128 4.59 4.56 15.71
CA ALA A 128 4.36 3.23 15.18
C ALA A 128 3.63 3.29 13.83
N TYR A 129 2.63 4.16 13.70
CA TYR A 129 1.93 4.39 12.43
C TYR A 129 2.89 4.90 11.34
N MET A 130 3.67 5.93 11.64
CA MET A 130 4.64 6.52 10.70
C MET A 130 5.75 5.56 10.29
N SER A 131 6.01 4.50 11.05
CA SER A 131 6.97 3.45 10.67
C SER A 131 6.61 2.78 9.34
N TYR A 132 5.35 2.86 8.92
CA TYR A 132 4.83 2.37 7.64
C TYR A 132 5.72 2.73 6.45
N PHE A 133 6.09 4.01 6.31
CA PHE A 133 6.89 4.51 5.18
C PHE A 133 8.29 3.88 5.11
N PHE A 134 8.81 3.39 6.23
CA PHE A 134 10.14 2.82 6.32
C PHE A 134 10.16 1.31 6.19
N ILE A 135 9.07 0.61 6.55
CA ILE A 135 9.02 -0.86 6.60
C ILE A 135 9.37 -1.49 5.24
N PRO A 136 8.70 -1.19 4.11
CA PRO A 136 9.05 -1.80 2.82
C PRO A 136 10.46 -1.44 2.34
N ILE A 137 10.89 -0.20 2.59
CA ILE A 137 12.20 0.32 2.16
C ILE A 137 13.33 -0.40 2.91
N ILE A 138 13.21 -0.54 4.23
CA ILE A 138 14.21 -1.23 5.06
C ILE A 138 14.32 -2.70 4.67
N LEU A 139 13.19 -3.37 4.40
CA LEU A 139 13.18 -4.76 3.93
C LEU A 139 13.92 -4.88 2.59
N GLY A 140 13.54 -4.05 1.61
CA GLY A 140 14.18 -4.00 0.30
C GLY A 140 15.68 -3.73 0.40
N LEU A 141 16.09 -2.69 1.16
CA LEU A 141 17.49 -2.34 1.36
C LEU A 141 18.28 -3.48 2.01
N THR A 142 17.68 -4.18 2.98
CA THR A 142 18.33 -5.30 3.65
C THR A 142 18.58 -6.46 2.69
N LEU A 143 17.60 -6.82 1.87
CA LEU A 143 17.74 -7.88 0.88
C LEU A 143 18.73 -7.50 -0.22
N TYR A 144 18.68 -6.24 -0.66
CA TYR A 144 19.56 -5.69 -1.68
C TYR A 144 21.02 -5.67 -1.22
N LYS A 145 21.31 -5.16 -0.01
CA LYS A 145 22.67 -5.13 0.57
C LYS A 145 23.24 -6.53 0.79
N LYS A 146 22.38 -7.51 1.12
CA LYS A 146 22.75 -8.94 1.21
C LYS A 146 22.94 -9.61 -0.15
N LYS A 147 22.78 -8.88 -1.27
CA LYS A 147 22.81 -9.40 -2.65
C LYS A 147 21.78 -10.52 -2.90
N ASN A 148 20.74 -10.62 -2.07
CA ASN A 148 19.63 -11.56 -2.26
C ASN A 148 18.62 -10.96 -3.24
N TYR A 149 19.03 -10.82 -4.50
CA TYR A 149 18.22 -10.16 -5.54
C TYR A 149 16.95 -10.95 -5.87
N ARG A 150 16.98 -12.28 -5.79
CA ARG A 150 15.76 -13.10 -5.95
C ARG A 150 14.76 -12.81 -4.82
N GLY A 151 15.23 -12.77 -3.57
CA GLY A 151 14.42 -12.39 -2.41
C GLY A 151 13.88 -10.98 -2.50
N PHE A 152 14.68 -10.03 -2.98
CA PHE A 152 14.24 -8.66 -3.27
C PHE A 152 13.10 -8.64 -4.29
N ARG A 153 13.28 -9.30 -5.45
CA ARG A 153 12.28 -9.30 -6.51
C ARG A 153 10.94 -9.92 -6.08
N ILE A 154 10.95 -11.10 -5.46
CA ILE A 154 9.70 -11.72 -4.97
C ILE A 154 9.02 -10.86 -3.89
N SER A 155 9.80 -10.19 -3.03
CA SER A 155 9.27 -9.25 -2.05
C SER A 155 8.58 -8.07 -2.74
N THR A 156 9.25 -7.46 -3.73
CA THR A 156 8.68 -6.38 -4.54
C THR A 156 7.39 -6.80 -5.25
N THR A 157 7.35 -8.00 -5.86
CA THR A 157 6.13 -8.51 -6.50
C THR A 157 4.96 -8.62 -5.53
N ILE A 158 5.17 -9.24 -4.35
CA ILE A 158 4.10 -9.42 -3.36
C ILE A 158 3.64 -8.07 -2.79
N ILE A 159 4.58 -7.16 -2.51
CA ILE A 159 4.28 -5.81 -2.01
C ILE A 159 3.49 -5.01 -3.05
N LEU A 160 3.85 -5.08 -4.33
CA LEU A 160 3.12 -4.39 -5.40
C LEU A 160 1.69 -4.89 -5.54
N ILE A 161 1.48 -6.20 -5.46
CA ILE A 161 0.13 -6.77 -5.47
C ILE A 161 -0.67 -6.23 -4.28
N ALA A 162 -0.09 -6.17 -3.08
CA ALA A 162 -0.77 -5.62 -1.91
C ALA A 162 -1.15 -4.14 -2.10
N PHE A 163 -0.24 -3.31 -2.60
CA PHE A 163 -0.54 -1.90 -2.92
C PHE A 163 -1.65 -1.79 -3.98
N TYR A 164 -1.50 -2.44 -5.13
CA TYR A 164 -2.43 -2.29 -6.24
C TYR A 164 -3.82 -2.87 -5.93
N LEU A 165 -3.91 -3.98 -5.19
CA LEU A 165 -5.20 -4.48 -4.73
C LEU A 165 -5.84 -3.56 -3.68
N SER A 166 -5.05 -2.91 -2.82
CA SER A 166 -5.58 -1.90 -1.89
C SER A 166 -6.16 -0.71 -2.67
N TYR A 167 -5.41 -0.23 -3.67
CA TYR A 167 -5.81 0.90 -4.52
C TYR A 167 -7.09 0.61 -5.30
N LEU A 168 -7.21 -0.59 -5.87
CA LEU A 168 -8.45 -1.04 -6.50
C LEU A 168 -9.58 -1.17 -5.47
N GLY A 169 -9.28 -1.62 -4.26
CA GLY A 169 -10.23 -1.65 -3.15
C GLY A 169 -10.82 -0.28 -2.82
N TYR A 170 -10.00 0.78 -2.83
CA TYR A 170 -10.45 2.16 -2.63
C TYR A 170 -11.46 2.62 -3.69
N LEU A 171 -11.37 2.08 -4.92
CA LEU A 171 -12.34 2.36 -5.99
C LEU A 171 -13.65 1.58 -5.80
N VAL A 172 -13.57 0.36 -5.26
CA VAL A 172 -14.74 -0.50 -5.07
C VAL A 172 -15.55 -0.09 -3.84
N VAL A 173 -14.87 0.25 -2.73
CA VAL A 173 -15.47 0.60 -1.44
C VAL A 173 -14.85 1.91 -0.93
N PRO A 174 -15.12 3.06 -1.59
CA PRO A 174 -14.66 4.36 -1.12
C PRO A 174 -15.23 4.67 0.28
N ALA A 175 -14.34 4.93 1.23
CA ALA A 175 -14.65 5.32 2.59
C ALA A 175 -13.58 6.28 3.11
N ILE A 176 -13.98 7.25 3.94
CA ILE A 176 -13.09 8.27 4.50
C ILE A 176 -12.60 7.98 5.92
N GLY A 177 -13.29 7.10 6.63
CA GLY A 177 -12.86 6.58 7.92
C GLY A 177 -13.40 7.32 9.15
N PRO A 178 -13.24 6.71 10.33
CA PRO A 178 -13.94 7.11 11.55
C PRO A 178 -13.56 8.51 12.04
N ARG A 179 -12.37 9.00 11.72
CA ARG A 179 -11.92 10.37 12.04
C ARG A 179 -12.87 11.45 11.50
N PHE A 180 -13.58 11.17 10.41
CA PHE A 180 -14.45 12.15 9.75
C PHE A 180 -15.95 11.84 9.88
N THR A 181 -16.31 10.61 10.25
CA THR A 181 -17.70 10.13 10.21
C THR A 181 -18.31 9.86 11.58
N LEU A 182 -17.51 9.62 12.61
CA LEU A 182 -17.97 9.36 13.97
C LEU A 182 -17.59 10.52 14.90
N PRO A 183 -18.47 10.92 15.82
CA PRO A 183 -18.13 11.91 16.83
C PRO A 183 -17.20 11.29 17.88
N HIS A 184 -16.21 12.06 18.34
CA HIS A 184 -15.31 11.67 19.41
C HIS A 184 -15.10 12.85 20.36
N ASP A 185 -15.30 12.61 21.65
CA ASP A 185 -15.28 13.65 22.69
C ASP A 185 -13.86 13.96 23.19
N ILE A 186 -12.97 12.98 23.11
CA ILE A 186 -11.61 13.11 23.66
C ILE A 186 -10.62 13.48 22.55
N PRO A 187 -9.85 14.57 22.66
CA PRO A 187 -8.86 14.94 21.65
C PRO A 187 -7.62 14.03 21.71
N LEU A 188 -7.08 13.67 20.54
CA LEU A 188 -5.83 12.91 20.43
C LEU A 188 -4.63 13.87 20.40
N LYS A 189 -4.12 14.25 21.58
CA LYS A 189 -2.89 15.03 21.73
C LYS A 189 -1.74 14.16 22.21
N GLY A 190 -0.58 14.28 21.58
CA GLY A 190 0.66 13.64 22.03
C GLY A 190 1.51 14.55 22.90
N VAL A 191 2.68 14.05 23.28
CA VAL A 191 3.63 14.77 24.15
C VAL A 191 4.66 15.56 23.34
N PHE A 192 5.05 15.08 22.16
CA PHE A 192 6.14 15.66 21.37
C PHE A 192 5.71 15.96 19.93
N LEU A 193 5.88 15.00 19.02
CA LEU A 193 5.82 15.19 17.58
C LEU A 193 4.50 14.74 16.96
N THR A 194 3.54 14.28 17.76
CA THR A 194 2.26 13.75 17.25
C THR A 194 1.58 14.67 16.24
N ASP A 195 1.46 15.97 16.53
CA ASP A 195 0.73 16.89 15.65
C ASP A 195 1.51 17.17 14.36
N GLN A 196 2.85 17.25 14.45
CA GLN A 196 3.74 17.39 13.29
C GLN A 196 3.71 16.12 12.42
N LEU A 197 3.70 14.94 13.03
CA LEU A 197 3.59 13.66 12.32
C LEU A 197 2.22 13.51 11.65
N LYS A 198 1.13 13.96 12.30
CA LYS A 198 -0.20 14.00 11.67
C LYS A 198 -0.24 14.98 10.50
N ALA A 199 0.37 16.15 10.64
CA ALA A 199 0.46 17.12 9.55
C ALA A 199 1.27 16.56 8.37
N LEU A 200 2.41 15.93 8.65
CA LEU A 200 3.21 15.24 7.65
C LEU A 200 2.44 14.11 6.98
N LEU A 201 1.70 13.30 7.75
CA LEU A 201 0.85 12.24 7.21
C LEU A 201 -0.19 12.80 6.24
N ASN A 202 -0.94 13.84 6.63
CA ASN A 202 -1.95 14.45 5.75
C ASN A 202 -1.33 15.07 4.48
N PHE A 203 -0.04 15.46 4.52
CA PHE A 203 0.69 15.94 3.34
C PHE A 203 1.11 14.79 2.42
N LEU A 204 1.62 13.69 2.99
CA LEU A 204 2.03 12.50 2.24
C LEU A 204 0.84 11.70 1.69
N GLU A 205 -0.29 11.73 2.39
CA GLU A 205 -1.52 11.01 2.08
C GLU A 205 -2.69 11.98 1.88
N PRO A 206 -2.76 12.59 0.69
CA PRO A 206 -3.69 13.69 0.46
C PRO A 206 -5.12 13.23 0.14
N THR A 207 -5.36 11.93 -0.06
CA THR A 207 -6.68 11.37 -0.32
C THR A 207 -7.28 10.87 0.98
N PRO A 208 -8.47 11.32 1.38
CA PRO A 208 -9.15 10.74 2.54
C PRO A 208 -9.82 9.40 2.21
N HIS A 209 -10.04 9.07 0.93
CA HIS A 209 -10.81 7.88 0.50
C HIS A 209 -9.99 6.59 0.43
N ASP A 210 -8.89 6.48 1.19
CA ASP A 210 -8.00 5.33 1.23
C ASP A 210 -8.23 4.45 2.47
N CYS A 211 -9.45 4.48 3.02
CA CYS A 211 -9.78 3.79 4.27
C CYS A 211 -9.99 2.27 4.07
N PHE A 212 -10.86 1.83 3.16
CA PHE A 212 -11.14 0.39 2.97
C PHE A 212 -10.62 -0.16 1.64
N PRO A 213 -9.89 -1.29 1.62
CA PRO A 213 -9.34 -2.03 2.77
C PRO A 213 -8.08 -1.33 3.31
N SER A 214 -7.68 -1.57 4.56
CA SER A 214 -6.49 -0.90 5.11
C SER A 214 -5.20 -1.31 4.39
N GLY A 215 -4.69 -0.46 3.49
CA GLY A 215 -3.43 -0.67 2.78
C GLY A 215 -2.22 -0.66 3.70
N HIS A 216 -2.26 0.18 4.74
CA HIS A 216 -1.30 0.20 5.84
C HIS A 216 -1.14 -1.18 6.48
N THR A 217 -2.27 -1.79 6.86
CA THR A 217 -2.30 -3.14 7.43
C THR A 217 -1.80 -4.17 6.42
N ALA A 218 -2.29 -4.13 5.18
CA ALA A 218 -1.98 -5.13 4.16
C ALA A 218 -0.48 -5.19 3.85
N VAL A 219 0.14 -4.05 3.55
CA VAL A 219 1.55 -3.97 3.17
C VAL A 219 2.46 -4.24 4.37
N ALA A 220 2.11 -3.73 5.56
CA ALA A 220 2.87 -3.98 6.78
C ALA A 220 2.89 -5.49 7.14
N MET A 221 1.74 -6.17 7.03
CA MET A 221 1.63 -7.62 7.24
C MET A 221 2.42 -8.42 6.20
N VAL A 222 2.34 -8.06 4.92
CA VAL A 222 3.17 -8.66 3.87
C VAL A 222 4.66 -8.52 4.20
N CYS A 223 5.10 -7.33 4.63
CA CYS A 223 6.49 -7.10 4.99
C CYS A 223 6.90 -7.92 6.23
N LEU A 224 6.01 -8.12 7.20
CA LEU A 224 6.24 -9.01 8.35
C LEU A 224 6.42 -10.47 7.90
N PHE A 225 5.57 -10.97 6.99
CA PHE A 225 5.69 -12.32 6.42
C PHE A 225 6.99 -12.49 5.61
N LEU A 226 7.38 -11.48 4.84
CA LEU A 226 8.64 -11.51 4.09
C LEU A 226 9.85 -11.42 5.03
N ALA A 227 9.77 -10.63 6.10
CA ALA A 227 10.82 -10.56 7.11
C ALA A 227 10.97 -11.90 7.85
N SER A 228 9.88 -12.61 8.17
CA SER A 228 9.96 -13.95 8.77
C SER A 228 10.66 -14.94 7.84
N ARG A 229 10.43 -14.83 6.53
CA ARG A 229 11.08 -15.66 5.50
C ARG A 229 12.55 -15.33 5.29
N PHE A 230 12.95 -14.06 5.28
CA PHE A 230 14.28 -13.65 4.82
C PHE A 230 15.22 -13.07 5.89
N SER A 231 14.71 -12.69 7.07
CA SER A 231 15.51 -12.05 8.12
C SER A 231 14.84 -12.10 9.51
N LYS A 232 15.20 -13.11 10.31
CA LYS A 232 14.70 -13.26 11.71
C LYS A 232 14.89 -12.00 12.57
N ARG A 233 15.97 -11.25 12.38
CA ARG A 233 16.20 -9.98 13.08
C ARG A 233 15.15 -8.92 12.71
N LEU A 234 14.88 -8.75 11.41
CA LEU A 234 13.85 -7.80 10.97
C LEU A 234 12.46 -8.28 11.37
N TYR A 235 12.21 -9.59 11.38
CA TYR A 235 10.93 -10.14 11.82
C TYR A 235 10.56 -9.68 13.22
N TRP A 236 11.47 -9.77 14.20
CA TRP A 236 11.17 -9.34 15.57
C TRP A 236 10.96 -7.82 15.68
N ILE A 237 11.72 -7.04 14.92
CA ILE A 237 11.54 -5.58 14.87
C ILE A 237 10.17 -5.24 14.25
N TYR A 238 9.84 -5.86 13.12
CA TYR A 238 8.58 -5.65 12.43
C TYR A 238 7.41 -6.18 13.23
N LEU A 239 7.55 -7.26 14.00
CA LEU A 239 6.46 -7.76 14.82
C LEU A 239 5.98 -6.67 15.79
N VAL A 240 6.91 -5.97 16.45
CA VAL A 240 6.59 -4.85 17.35
C VAL A 240 6.01 -3.66 16.57
N LEU A 241 6.68 -3.23 15.49
CA LEU A 241 6.26 -2.07 14.72
C LEU A 241 4.90 -2.26 14.04
N VAL A 242 4.68 -3.40 13.38
CA VAL A 242 3.44 -3.74 12.68
C VAL A 242 2.29 -3.93 13.66
N SER A 243 2.52 -4.56 14.81
CA SER A 243 1.48 -4.66 15.85
C SER A 243 1.09 -3.27 16.38
N GLY A 244 2.08 -2.40 16.63
CA GLY A 244 1.84 -1.02 17.05
C GLY A 244 1.12 -0.21 15.98
N LEU A 245 1.49 -0.36 14.71
CA LEU A 245 0.86 0.28 13.56
C LEU A 245 -0.61 -0.15 13.44
N ILE A 246 -0.90 -1.45 13.48
CA ILE A 246 -2.28 -1.97 13.39
C ILE A 246 -3.13 -1.42 14.54
N LEU A 247 -2.62 -1.46 15.78
CA LEU A 247 -3.34 -0.86 16.91
C LEU A 247 -3.55 0.65 16.71
N SER A 248 -2.55 1.34 16.16
CA SER A 248 -2.61 2.77 15.88
C SER A 248 -3.70 3.13 14.88
N THR A 249 -3.99 2.28 13.88
CA THR A 249 -5.02 2.56 12.86
C THR A 249 -6.39 2.82 13.49
N VAL A 250 -6.80 2.01 14.48
CA VAL A 250 -8.07 2.20 15.21
C VAL A 250 -7.95 3.29 16.25
N TYR A 251 -6.85 3.30 17.02
CA TYR A 251 -6.65 4.26 18.11
C TYR A 251 -6.65 5.72 17.61
N HIS A 252 -5.97 5.99 16.49
CA HIS A 252 -5.94 7.29 15.84
C HIS A 252 -7.13 7.57 14.93
N ARG A 253 -8.09 6.62 14.86
CA ARG A 253 -9.35 6.73 14.11
C ARG A 253 -9.13 6.83 12.61
N TYR A 254 -8.02 6.29 12.10
CA TYR A 254 -7.75 6.23 10.67
C TYR A 254 -8.59 5.16 9.98
N HIS A 255 -8.86 4.06 10.66
CA HIS A 255 -9.60 2.92 10.12
C HIS A 255 -10.64 2.37 11.11
N TYR A 256 -11.70 1.81 10.55
CA TYR A 256 -12.58 0.85 11.22
C TYR A 256 -11.86 -0.48 11.41
N VAL A 257 -12.37 -1.34 12.31
CA VAL A 257 -11.76 -2.65 12.53
C VAL A 257 -11.96 -3.57 11.33
N ILE A 258 -13.11 -3.48 10.67
CA ILE A 258 -13.38 -4.25 9.44
C ILE A 258 -12.35 -3.95 8.32
N ASP A 259 -11.83 -2.72 8.24
CA ASP A 259 -10.81 -2.35 7.25
C ASP A 259 -9.50 -3.11 7.49
N ILE A 260 -9.17 -3.37 8.75
CA ILE A 260 -7.97 -4.09 9.19
C ILE A 260 -8.14 -5.57 8.87
N ILE A 261 -9.31 -6.14 9.16
CA ILE A 261 -9.64 -7.54 8.81
C ILE A 261 -9.50 -7.71 7.29
N ALA A 262 -10.06 -6.79 6.50
CA ALA A 262 -9.93 -6.79 5.06
C ALA A 262 -8.46 -6.61 4.61
N GLY A 263 -7.69 -5.76 5.28
CA GLY A 263 -6.25 -5.57 5.03
C GLY A 263 -5.42 -6.84 5.31
N ILE A 264 -5.71 -7.56 6.39
CA ILE A 264 -5.07 -8.85 6.71
C ILE A 264 -5.43 -9.90 5.65
N LEU A 265 -6.70 -9.99 5.26
CA LEU A 265 -7.13 -10.88 4.18
C LEU A 265 -6.41 -10.53 2.87
N LEU A 266 -6.30 -9.24 2.56
CA LEU A 266 -5.58 -8.76 1.38
C LEU A 266 -4.09 -9.12 1.43
N ALA A 267 -3.45 -9.03 2.59
CA ALA A 267 -2.06 -9.46 2.77
C ALA A 267 -1.89 -10.96 2.47
N LEU A 268 -2.82 -11.80 2.93
CA LEU A 268 -2.82 -13.24 2.64
C LEU A 268 -3.02 -13.51 1.15
N ILE A 269 -4.01 -12.86 0.51
CA ILE A 269 -4.24 -12.97 -0.93
C ILE A 269 -2.98 -12.57 -1.70
N SER A 270 -2.37 -11.44 -1.34
CA SER A 270 -1.16 -10.91 -1.98
C SER A 270 0.02 -11.86 -1.81
N TRP A 271 0.17 -12.46 -0.63
CA TRP A 271 1.17 -13.48 -0.35
C TRP A 271 1.03 -14.67 -1.28
N TRP A 272 -0.17 -15.28 -1.36
CA TRP A 272 -0.39 -16.46 -2.19
C TRP A 272 -0.28 -16.13 -3.68
N ALA A 273 -0.98 -15.10 -4.14
CA ALA A 273 -0.97 -14.67 -5.54
C ALA A 273 0.43 -14.28 -5.99
N GLY A 274 1.17 -13.50 -5.19
CA GLY A 274 2.52 -13.07 -5.55
C GLY A 274 3.53 -14.20 -5.58
N ASN A 275 3.45 -15.17 -4.66
CA ASN A 275 4.31 -16.37 -4.72
C ASN A 275 4.01 -17.21 -5.97
N ALA A 276 2.72 -17.44 -6.27
CA ALA A 276 2.28 -18.22 -7.43
C ALA A 276 2.68 -17.54 -8.74
N LEU A 277 2.39 -16.24 -8.87
CA LEU A 277 2.67 -15.44 -10.05
C LEU A 277 4.17 -15.30 -10.30
N PHE A 278 4.96 -15.02 -9.26
CA PHE A 278 6.42 -14.94 -9.37
C PHE A 278 7.01 -16.27 -9.84
N SER A 279 6.55 -17.38 -9.25
CA SER A 279 7.06 -18.72 -9.58
C SER A 279 6.64 -19.16 -10.98
N TRP A 280 5.41 -18.85 -11.41
CA TRP A 280 4.94 -19.10 -12.77
C TRP A 280 5.74 -18.30 -13.80
N TRP A 281 6.00 -17.02 -13.53
CA TRP A 281 6.77 -16.17 -14.43
C TRP A 281 8.19 -16.68 -14.61
N GLU A 282 8.89 -16.99 -13.51
CA GLU A 282 10.29 -17.43 -13.55
C GLU A 282 10.46 -18.79 -14.23
N ARG A 283 9.55 -19.76 -14.03
CA ARG A 283 9.59 -21.04 -14.76
C ARG A 283 9.48 -20.85 -16.27
N GLY A 284 8.55 -20.00 -16.70
CA GLY A 284 8.40 -19.68 -18.13
C GLY A 284 9.52 -18.83 -18.73
N THR A 285 10.58 -18.50 -17.97
CA THR A 285 11.80 -17.87 -18.48
C THR A 285 12.98 -18.83 -18.57
N THR A 286 12.98 -19.92 -17.82
CA THR A 286 14.04 -20.95 -17.89
C THR A 286 13.84 -21.90 -19.06
N ASP A 287 12.60 -22.20 -19.43
CA ASP A 287 12.27 -23.19 -20.48
C ASP A 287 12.46 -22.68 -21.93
N HIS A 288 12.90 -21.42 -22.11
CA HIS A 288 13.19 -20.83 -23.43
C HIS A 288 14.68 -20.58 -23.67
N GLY A 289 15.55 -21.10 -22.80
CA GLY A 289 17.00 -20.98 -22.87
C GLY A 289 17.75 -22.28 -23.15
N GLU A 290 17.05 -23.36 -23.53
CA GLU A 290 17.62 -24.64 -23.99
C GLU A 290 17.33 -24.87 -25.47
#